data_AF-A0A2H5ZIC6-F1
#
_entry.id   AF-A0A2H5ZIC6-F1
#
_cell.length_a   1.000
_cell.length_b   1.000
_cell.length_c   1.000
_cell.angle_alpha   90.00
_cell.angle_beta   90.00
_cell.angle_gamma   90.00
#
_symmetry.space_group_name_H-M   'P 1'
#
loop_
_entity.id
_entity.type
_entity.pdbx_description
1 polymer ?
#
loop_
_entity_poly.entity_id
_entity_poly.type
_entity_poly.pdbx_seq_one_letter_code
_entity_poly.pdbx_strand_id
1 'polypeptide(L)'
;MDADTLLGLQQAHADVSRLADEARMLAPLRDWIEGELTRQLDELSRHLRYAQRRRADEPAISAFAQQLQQLQEQIRHRTQEVRSTSRYREALAALHEERFRDLERILPTLFSDLEPAARPPRLLVPFDLEQQRRRPGTAPFLTPSQVAERIATIASEGLVPQGEPGPPWLADFPYLWASARPEDLASPVWFVFDGPVLPAAVLSHKSEPGTFRIYAARLRGVAAIGIAERAEDEWWLAQEPTYERYRLLLAAALRERGLTVEGVD
;
A
#
# COMPACT_ATOMS: atom_id res chain seq x y z
N MET A 1 37.45 7.49 -16.18
CA MET A 1 36.18 7.52 -15.45
C MET A 1 36.34 6.67 -14.21
N ASP A 2 36.22 7.30 -13.05
CA ASP A 2 36.25 6.63 -11.75
C ASP A 2 35.01 5.74 -11.58
N ALA A 3 35.17 4.60 -10.93
CA ALA A 3 34.07 3.66 -10.70
C ALA A 3 32.95 4.31 -9.87
N ASP A 4 33.32 5.19 -8.96
CA ASP A 4 32.42 5.91 -8.07
C ASP A 4 31.51 6.90 -8.84
N THR A 5 32.06 7.58 -9.85
CA THR A 5 31.28 8.50 -10.70
C THR A 5 30.22 7.75 -11.51
N LEU A 6 30.57 6.58 -12.04
CA LEU A 6 29.63 5.76 -12.80
C LEU A 6 28.52 5.20 -11.89
N LEU A 7 28.88 4.75 -10.69
CA LEU A 7 27.92 4.26 -9.70
C LEU A 7 26.94 5.36 -9.29
N GLY A 8 27.44 6.59 -9.07
CA GLY A 8 26.59 7.75 -8.79
C GLY A 8 25.57 8.04 -9.89
N LEU A 9 25.96 7.96 -11.16
CA LEU A 9 25.04 8.13 -12.29
C LEU A 9 24.00 7.02 -12.39
N GLN A 10 24.38 5.77 -12.11
CA GLN A 10 23.44 4.65 -12.08
C GLN A 10 22.40 4.81 -10.98
N GLN A 11 22.83 5.24 -9.79
CA GLN A 11 21.93 5.52 -8.68
C GLN A 11 20.97 6.66 -9.02
N ALA A 12 21.48 7.76 -9.57
CA ALA A 12 20.65 8.90 -9.97
C ALA A 12 19.61 8.52 -11.05
N HIS A 13 19.97 7.66 -12.01
CA HIS A 13 19.04 7.13 -12.99
C HIS A 13 17.95 6.24 -12.36
N ALA A 14 18.33 5.35 -11.43
CA ALA A 14 17.38 4.54 -10.67
C ALA A 14 16.41 5.41 -9.86
N ASP A 15 16.90 6.50 -9.26
CA ASP A 15 16.07 7.45 -8.54
C ASP A 15 15.07 8.18 -9.44
N VAL A 16 15.47 8.61 -10.65
CA VAL A 16 14.52 9.20 -11.63
C VAL A 16 13.46 8.17 -12.03
N SER A 17 13.86 6.93 -12.29
CA SER A 17 12.93 5.87 -12.70
C SER A 17 11.88 5.60 -11.61
N ARG A 18 12.32 5.51 -10.35
CA ARG A 18 11.42 5.38 -9.20
C ARG A 18 10.47 6.56 -9.07
N LEU A 19 10.97 7.81 -9.19
CA LEU A 19 10.12 9.00 -9.16
C LEU A 19 9.09 9.01 -10.29
N ALA A 20 9.46 8.51 -11.48
CA ALA A 20 8.55 8.39 -12.61
C ALA A 20 7.46 7.34 -12.35
N ASP A 21 7.82 6.19 -11.79
CA ASP A 21 6.86 5.13 -11.42
C ASP A 21 5.88 5.62 -10.35
N GLU A 22 6.37 6.33 -9.33
CA GLU A 22 5.54 6.99 -8.33
C GLU A 22 4.59 8.00 -9.02
N ALA A 23 5.11 8.92 -9.83
CA ALA A 23 4.29 9.94 -10.51
C ALA A 23 3.26 9.33 -11.47
N ARG A 24 3.48 8.13 -12.00
CA ARG A 24 2.56 7.40 -12.88
C ARG A 24 1.26 7.03 -12.18
N MET A 25 1.29 6.93 -10.86
CA MET A 25 0.10 6.71 -10.05
C MET A 25 -0.84 7.91 -10.11
N LEU A 26 -0.37 9.12 -10.45
CA LEU A 26 -1.21 10.28 -10.64
C LEU A 26 -1.80 10.30 -12.05
N ALA A 27 -3.11 10.08 -12.16
CA ALA A 27 -3.83 10.03 -13.43
C ALA A 27 -3.57 11.25 -14.34
N PRO A 28 -3.50 12.50 -13.84
CA PRO A 28 -3.21 13.67 -14.68
C PRO A 28 -1.82 13.66 -15.33
N LEU A 29 -0.87 12.87 -14.80
CA LEU A 29 0.50 12.81 -15.33
C LEU A 29 0.72 11.65 -16.29
N ARG A 30 -0.25 10.74 -16.43
CA ARG A 30 -0.10 9.48 -17.15
C ARG A 30 0.37 9.68 -18.59
N ASP A 31 -0.30 10.54 -19.36
CA ASP A 31 0.03 10.75 -20.78
C ASP A 31 1.43 11.35 -20.96
N TRP A 32 1.82 12.26 -20.08
CA TRP A 32 3.17 12.84 -20.10
C TRP A 32 4.23 11.78 -19.76
N ILE A 33 3.95 10.90 -18.80
CA ILE A 33 4.87 9.85 -18.38
C ILE A 33 5.02 8.81 -19.48
N GLU A 34 3.91 8.25 -19.97
CA GLU A 34 3.89 7.18 -20.98
C GLU A 34 4.37 7.64 -22.36
N GLY A 35 4.27 8.94 -22.66
CA GLY A 35 4.79 9.53 -23.89
C GLY A 35 6.21 10.06 -23.74
N GLU A 36 6.34 11.25 -23.15
CA GLU A 36 7.57 12.03 -23.21
C GLU A 36 8.62 11.54 -22.20
N LEU A 37 8.23 11.27 -20.95
CA LEU A 37 9.20 10.89 -19.92
C LEU A 37 9.82 9.51 -20.19
N THR A 38 9.03 8.52 -20.60
CA THR A 38 9.56 7.20 -20.99
C THR A 38 10.57 7.32 -22.12
N ARG A 39 10.29 8.13 -23.15
CA ARG A 39 11.23 8.35 -24.26
C ARG A 39 12.55 8.97 -23.79
N GLN A 40 12.47 9.97 -22.91
CA GLN A 40 13.65 10.62 -22.32
C GLN A 40 14.47 9.63 -21.46
N LEU A 41 13.80 8.80 -20.65
CA LEU A 41 14.45 7.75 -19.86
C LEU A 41 15.14 6.69 -20.74
N ASP A 42 14.52 6.29 -21.85
CA ASP A 42 15.11 5.36 -22.81
C ASP A 42 16.34 5.93 -23.52
N GLU A 43 16.30 7.22 -23.88
CA GLU A 43 17.46 7.96 -24.39
C GLU A 43 18.60 8.00 -23.37
N LEU A 44 18.30 8.33 -22.11
CA LEU A 44 19.29 8.37 -21.04
C LEU A 44 19.87 6.99 -20.74
N SER A 45 19.05 5.95 -20.72
CA SER A 45 19.49 4.56 -20.57
C SER A 45 20.44 4.15 -21.70
N ARG A 46 20.17 4.57 -22.95
CA ARG A 46 21.08 4.34 -24.08
C ARG A 46 22.40 5.11 -23.90
N HIS A 47 22.35 6.36 -23.48
CA HIS A 47 23.54 7.17 -23.21
C HIS A 47 24.40 6.60 -22.08
N LEU A 48 23.78 6.13 -20.99
CA LEU A 48 24.48 5.50 -19.86
C LEU A 48 25.24 4.24 -20.30
N ARG A 49 24.59 3.36 -21.07
CA ARG A 49 25.22 2.15 -21.62
C ARG A 49 26.37 2.50 -22.58
N TYR A 50 26.22 3.55 -23.37
CA TYR A 50 27.29 4.02 -24.25
C TYR A 50 28.48 4.58 -23.47
N ALA A 51 28.23 5.42 -22.46
CA ALA A 51 29.25 6.00 -21.58
C ALA A 51 30.05 4.93 -20.83
N GLN A 52 29.37 3.87 -20.36
CA GLN A 52 30.00 2.69 -19.77
C GLN A 52 30.95 1.98 -20.73
N ARG A 53 30.53 1.78 -21.98
CA ARG A 53 31.32 1.04 -22.99
C ARG A 53 32.50 1.82 -23.53
N ARG A 54 32.38 3.15 -23.70
CA ARG A 54 33.39 3.98 -24.36
C ARG A 54 34.23 4.86 -23.44
N ARG A 55 34.07 4.73 -22.12
CA ARG A 55 34.73 5.60 -21.11
C ARG A 55 34.50 7.08 -21.43
N ALA A 56 33.26 7.52 -21.23
CA ALA A 56 32.88 8.93 -21.42
C ALA A 56 33.85 9.89 -20.71
N ASP A 57 34.06 11.04 -21.33
CA ASP A 57 34.83 12.15 -20.79
C ASP A 57 34.01 12.92 -19.74
N GLU A 58 34.72 13.72 -18.94
CA GLU A 58 34.14 14.48 -17.83
C GLU A 58 33.01 15.44 -18.25
N PRO A 59 33.10 16.15 -19.40
CA PRO A 59 31.99 17.00 -19.87
C PRO A 59 30.72 16.20 -20.18
N ALA A 60 30.83 15.01 -20.78
CA ALA A 60 29.68 14.17 -21.08
C ALA A 60 29.03 13.60 -19.79
N ILE A 61 29.85 13.23 -18.80
CA ILE A 61 29.37 12.81 -17.48
C ILE A 61 28.61 13.95 -16.79
N SER A 62 29.16 15.15 -16.80
CA SER A 62 28.54 16.34 -16.20
C SER A 62 27.22 16.70 -16.88
N ALA A 63 27.19 16.70 -18.22
CA ALA A 63 25.96 16.93 -18.99
C ALA A 63 24.88 15.88 -18.68
N PHE A 64 25.27 14.60 -18.54
CA PHE A 64 24.34 13.53 -18.20
C PHE A 64 23.79 13.67 -16.77
N ALA A 65 24.64 14.01 -15.79
CA ALA A 65 24.20 14.30 -14.43
C ALA A 65 23.20 15.48 -14.39
N GLN A 66 23.46 16.55 -15.15
CA GLN A 66 22.57 17.70 -15.27
C GLN A 66 21.22 17.30 -15.87
N GLN A 67 21.20 16.46 -16.91
CA GLN A 67 19.95 15.96 -17.51
C GLN A 67 19.13 15.16 -16.48
N LEU A 68 19.76 14.26 -15.73
CA LEU A 68 19.07 13.51 -14.67
C LEU A 68 18.49 14.43 -13.61
N GLN A 69 19.25 15.42 -13.14
CA GLN A 69 18.78 16.40 -12.17
C GLN A 69 17.59 17.22 -12.69
N GLN A 70 17.63 17.64 -13.95
CA GLN A 70 16.52 18.36 -14.59
C GLN A 70 15.25 17.51 -14.65
N LEU A 71 15.37 16.22 -14.97
CA LEU A 71 14.21 15.31 -14.96
C LEU A 71 13.64 15.11 -13.56
N GLN A 72 14.50 14.93 -12.54
CA GLN A 72 14.04 14.83 -11.15
C GLN A 72 13.23 16.06 -10.76
N GLU A 73 13.74 17.25 -11.08
CA GLU A 73 13.04 18.51 -10.77
C GLU A 73 11.73 18.64 -11.55
N GLN A 74 11.72 18.26 -12.83
CA GLN A 74 10.53 18.30 -13.65
C GLN A 74 9.43 17.36 -13.12
N ILE A 75 9.78 16.13 -12.72
CA ILE A 75 8.85 15.17 -12.12
C ILE A 75 8.28 15.73 -10.81
N ARG A 76 9.15 16.25 -9.92
CA ARG A 76 8.73 16.84 -8.64
C ARG A 76 7.80 18.04 -8.84
N HIS A 77 8.15 18.94 -9.76
CA HIS A 77 7.34 20.11 -10.07
C HIS A 77 5.94 19.71 -10.55
N ARG A 78 5.85 18.82 -11.55
CA ARG A 78 4.56 18.34 -12.09
C ARG A 78 3.72 17.61 -11.06
N THR A 79 4.36 16.80 -10.21
CA THR A 79 3.70 16.15 -9.08
C THR A 79 3.10 17.18 -8.12
N GLN A 80 3.87 18.23 -7.80
CA GLN A 80 3.40 19.30 -6.91
C GLN A 80 2.27 20.13 -7.54
N GLU A 81 2.32 20.37 -8.86
CA GLU A 81 1.22 21.00 -9.60
C GLU A 81 -0.09 20.23 -9.41
N VAL A 82 -0.09 18.90 -9.56
CA VAL A 82 -1.27 18.05 -9.32
C VAL A 82 -1.79 18.23 -7.88
N ARG A 83 -0.89 18.19 -6.89
CA ARG A 83 -1.26 18.35 -5.46
C ARG A 83 -1.83 19.74 -5.14
N SER A 84 -1.47 20.75 -5.92
CA SER A 84 -2.00 22.12 -5.78
C SER A 84 -3.36 22.36 -6.44
N THR A 85 -3.84 21.41 -7.26
CA THR A 85 -5.13 21.55 -7.94
C THR A 85 -6.29 21.67 -6.96
N SER A 86 -7.38 22.32 -7.39
CA SER A 86 -8.61 22.38 -6.59
C SER A 86 -9.16 20.99 -6.30
N ARG A 87 -9.07 20.08 -7.27
CA ARG A 87 -9.60 18.72 -7.17
C ARG A 87 -8.85 17.87 -6.14
N TYR A 88 -7.53 18.01 -6.04
CA TYR A 88 -6.75 17.36 -4.98
C TYR A 88 -7.14 17.86 -3.59
N ARG A 89 -7.31 19.17 -3.43
CA ARG A 89 -7.78 19.78 -2.18
C ARG A 89 -9.21 19.38 -1.82
N GLU A 90 -10.09 19.26 -2.81
CA GLU A 90 -11.47 18.77 -2.63
C GLU A 90 -11.47 17.33 -2.10
N ALA A 91 -10.62 16.45 -2.64
CA ALA A 91 -10.48 15.08 -2.16
C ALA A 91 -9.97 15.04 -0.71
N LEU A 92 -8.96 15.85 -0.36
CA LEU A 92 -8.46 15.95 1.01
C LEU A 92 -9.54 16.40 2.00
N ALA A 93 -10.30 17.44 1.63
CA ALA A 93 -11.41 17.91 2.42
C ALA A 93 -12.50 16.83 2.56
N ALA A 94 -12.85 16.14 1.47
CA ALA A 94 -13.82 15.06 1.49
C ALA A 94 -13.39 13.90 2.40
N LEU A 95 -12.10 13.56 2.45
CA LEU A 95 -11.58 12.56 3.38
C LEU A 95 -11.70 13.02 4.83
N HIS A 96 -11.32 14.26 5.12
CA HIS A 96 -11.37 14.82 6.48
C HIS A 96 -12.80 14.99 7.01
N GLU A 97 -13.72 15.38 6.14
CA GLU A 97 -15.15 15.59 6.43
C GLU A 97 -15.99 14.32 6.27
N GLU A 98 -15.35 13.16 6.03
CA GLU A 98 -16.01 11.86 5.84
C GLU A 98 -17.09 11.85 4.72
N ARG A 99 -16.90 12.68 3.69
CA ARG A 99 -17.74 12.71 2.48
C ARG A 99 -17.34 11.60 1.51
N PHE A 100 -17.57 10.35 1.92
CA PHE A 100 -17.07 9.16 1.21
C PHE A 100 -17.56 9.04 -0.24
N ARG A 101 -18.80 9.43 -0.54
CA ARG A 101 -19.32 9.42 -1.92
C ARG A 101 -18.58 10.39 -2.83
N ASP A 102 -18.18 11.55 -2.31
CA ASP A 102 -17.36 12.49 -3.06
C ASP A 102 -15.96 11.92 -3.29
N LEU A 103 -15.40 11.26 -2.27
CA LEU A 103 -14.09 10.63 -2.37
C LEU A 103 -14.06 9.50 -3.42
N GLU A 104 -15.07 8.63 -3.44
CA GLU A 104 -15.24 7.57 -4.45
C GLU A 104 -15.35 8.12 -5.88
N ARG A 105 -15.93 9.32 -6.05
CA ARG A 105 -16.04 10.01 -7.34
C ARG A 105 -14.72 10.69 -7.75
N ILE A 106 -13.99 11.27 -6.80
CA ILE A 106 -12.82 12.12 -7.09
C ILE A 106 -11.55 11.30 -7.22
N LEU A 107 -11.28 10.35 -6.32
CA LEU A 107 -10.00 9.63 -6.29
C LEU A 107 -9.66 8.92 -7.61
N PRO A 108 -10.57 8.24 -8.32
CA PRO A 108 -10.26 7.63 -9.62
C PRO A 108 -9.82 8.60 -10.72
N THR A 109 -10.06 9.90 -10.53
CA THR A 109 -9.61 10.95 -11.46
C THR A 109 -8.26 11.56 -11.07
N LEU A 110 -7.81 11.31 -9.83
CA LEU A 110 -6.50 11.71 -9.34
C LEU A 110 -5.50 10.57 -9.42
N PHE A 111 -5.95 9.33 -9.22
CA PHE A 111 -5.11 8.14 -9.16
C PHE A 111 -5.44 7.15 -10.28
N SER A 112 -4.41 6.75 -11.03
CA SER A 112 -4.56 6.02 -12.28
C SER A 112 -4.91 4.55 -12.08
N ASP A 113 -4.60 3.99 -10.91
CA ASP A 113 -4.78 2.61 -10.49
C ASP A 113 -6.13 2.36 -9.78
N LEU A 114 -6.91 3.40 -9.50
CA LEU A 114 -8.21 3.28 -8.85
C LEU A 114 -9.36 3.37 -9.82
N GLU A 115 -10.40 2.60 -9.54
CA GLU A 115 -11.69 2.70 -10.21
C GLU A 115 -12.86 2.55 -9.23
N PRO A 116 -14.04 3.10 -9.59
CA PRO A 116 -15.26 2.85 -8.85
C PRO A 116 -15.60 1.35 -8.87
N ALA A 117 -15.96 0.80 -7.72
CA ALA A 117 -16.39 -0.59 -7.58
C ALA A 117 -17.78 -0.68 -6.97
N ALA A 118 -18.54 -1.70 -7.37
CA ALA A 118 -19.67 -2.14 -6.56
C ALA A 118 -19.13 -2.69 -5.23
N ARG A 119 -19.72 -2.28 -4.12
CA ARG A 119 -19.29 -2.76 -2.81
C ARG A 119 -19.61 -4.25 -2.67
N PRO A 120 -18.62 -5.11 -2.38
CA PRO A 120 -18.89 -6.52 -2.14
C PRO A 120 -19.70 -6.66 -0.84
N PRO A 121 -20.47 -7.75 -0.66
CA PRO A 121 -21.24 -7.99 0.57
C PRO A 121 -20.38 -7.95 1.83
N ARG A 122 -19.12 -8.38 1.72
CA ARG A 122 -18.15 -8.41 2.80
C ARG A 122 -16.82 -7.84 2.34
N LEU A 123 -16.19 -7.08 3.22
CA LEU A 123 -14.81 -6.60 3.04
C LEU A 123 -13.95 -7.18 4.17
N LEU A 124 -12.81 -7.75 3.79
CA LEU A 124 -11.89 -8.44 4.67
C LEU A 124 -10.59 -7.65 4.76
N VAL A 125 -10.25 -7.16 5.94
CA VAL A 125 -9.00 -6.41 6.18
C VAL A 125 -8.05 -7.31 6.97
N PRO A 126 -6.85 -7.65 6.43
CA PRO A 126 -5.93 -8.56 7.09
C PRO A 126 -5.40 -7.97 8.42
N PHE A 127 -5.18 -8.82 9.40
CA PHE A 127 -4.52 -8.47 10.66
C PHE A 127 -3.09 -9.00 10.67
N ASP A 128 -2.11 -8.14 10.97
CA ASP A 128 -0.71 -8.55 11.07
C ASP A 128 -0.43 -9.26 12.41
N LEU A 129 0.07 -10.50 12.32
CA LEU A 129 0.41 -11.35 13.46
C LEU A 129 1.87 -11.19 13.92
N GLU A 130 2.72 -10.49 13.14
CA GLU A 130 4.15 -10.38 13.41
C GLU A 130 4.49 -9.45 14.58
N GLN A 131 5.57 -9.78 15.29
CA GLN A 131 6.17 -8.91 16.29
C GLN A 131 7.15 -7.91 15.66
N GLN A 132 6.83 -6.61 15.73
CA GLN A 132 7.67 -5.52 15.18
C GLN A 132 9.08 -5.42 15.81
N ARG A 133 9.34 -6.01 16.98
CA ARG A 133 10.66 -5.98 17.64
C ARG A 133 11.15 -7.37 17.98
N ARG A 134 12.09 -7.87 17.16
CA ARG A 134 12.71 -9.19 17.31
C ARG A 134 13.85 -9.13 18.34
N ARG A 135 13.82 -10.03 19.32
CA ARG A 135 15.02 -10.45 20.06
C ARG A 135 15.42 -11.85 19.56
N PRO A 136 16.72 -12.16 19.48
CA PRO A 136 17.14 -13.53 19.15
C PRO A 136 16.46 -14.55 20.07
N GLY A 137 15.81 -15.57 19.49
CA GLY A 137 15.14 -16.66 20.23
C GLY A 137 13.68 -16.40 20.65
N THR A 138 13.03 -15.32 20.19
CA THR A 138 11.59 -15.09 20.42
C THR A 138 10.73 -15.60 19.26
N ALA A 139 9.53 -16.10 19.57
CA ALA A 139 8.57 -16.55 18.56
C ALA A 139 8.21 -15.38 17.62
N PRO A 140 8.13 -15.61 16.29
CA PRO A 140 7.89 -14.55 15.31
C PRO A 140 6.48 -13.95 15.43
N PHE A 141 5.53 -14.72 15.96
CA PHE A 141 4.13 -14.36 16.07
C PHE A 141 3.73 -13.99 17.50
N LEU A 142 2.68 -13.18 17.60
CA LEU A 142 2.01 -12.89 18.87
C LEU A 142 1.30 -14.14 19.40
N THR A 143 1.19 -14.26 20.72
CA THR A 143 0.39 -15.34 21.33
C THR A 143 -1.11 -15.12 21.06
N PRO A 144 -1.95 -16.17 21.11
CA PRO A 144 -3.40 -16.03 20.89
C PRO A 144 -4.06 -14.98 21.79
N SER A 145 -3.63 -14.89 23.05
CA SER A 145 -4.16 -13.90 24.00
C SER A 145 -3.76 -12.46 23.64
N GLN A 146 -2.52 -12.25 23.20
CA GLN A 146 -2.03 -10.95 22.73
C GLN A 146 -2.75 -10.50 21.46
N VAL A 147 -2.97 -11.42 20.52
CA VAL A 147 -3.76 -11.14 19.31
C VAL A 147 -5.20 -10.81 19.67
N ALA A 148 -5.84 -11.61 20.52
CA ALA A 148 -7.22 -11.35 20.94
C ALA A 148 -7.39 -10.00 21.65
N GLU A 149 -6.42 -9.61 22.50
CA GLU A 149 -6.39 -8.29 23.13
C GLU A 149 -6.29 -7.16 22.10
N ARG A 150 -5.32 -7.25 21.17
CA ARG A 150 -5.15 -6.24 20.12
C ARG A 150 -6.37 -6.13 19.21
N ILE A 151 -6.92 -7.26 18.78
CA ILE A 151 -8.12 -7.31 17.94
C ILE A 151 -9.31 -6.70 18.68
N ALA A 152 -9.50 -6.97 19.97
CA ALA A 152 -10.58 -6.37 20.74
C ALA A 152 -10.44 -4.85 20.91
N THR A 153 -9.21 -4.37 21.17
CA THR A 153 -8.92 -2.93 21.17
C THR A 153 -9.25 -2.32 19.81
N ILE A 154 -8.78 -2.92 18.71
CA ILE A 154 -9.06 -2.43 17.35
C ILE A 154 -10.56 -2.49 17.02
N ALA A 155 -11.27 -3.54 17.41
CA ALA A 155 -12.69 -3.68 17.14
C ALA A 155 -13.52 -2.60 17.84
N SER A 156 -13.11 -2.20 19.06
CA SER A 156 -13.77 -1.14 19.83
C SER A 156 -13.37 0.27 19.39
N GLU A 157 -12.08 0.50 19.11
CA GLU A 157 -11.56 1.82 18.75
C GLU A 157 -11.65 2.12 17.24
N GLY A 158 -11.75 1.09 16.40
CA GLY A 158 -11.67 1.16 14.94
C GLY A 158 -10.24 1.08 14.40
N LEU A 159 -10.10 0.56 13.18
CA LEU A 159 -8.83 0.49 12.46
C LEU A 159 -8.42 1.86 11.94
N VAL A 160 -7.17 2.23 12.14
CA VAL A 160 -6.57 3.41 11.51
C VAL A 160 -5.71 2.93 10.34
N PRO A 161 -5.89 3.47 9.13
CA PRO A 161 -4.93 3.27 8.06
C PRO A 161 -3.53 3.64 8.52
N GLN A 162 -2.60 2.69 8.47
CA GLN A 162 -1.20 3.03 8.71
C GLN A 162 -0.63 3.63 7.44
N GLY A 163 0.06 4.77 7.55
CA GLY A 163 0.75 5.36 6.42
C GLY A 163 1.84 4.40 5.94
N GLU A 164 1.76 3.97 4.69
CA GLU A 164 2.83 3.21 4.06
C GLU A 164 4.00 4.16 3.74
N PRO A 165 5.27 3.72 3.95
CA PRO A 165 6.40 4.48 3.45
C PRO A 165 6.33 4.55 1.93
N GLY A 166 6.35 5.77 1.38
CA GLY A 166 6.27 5.96 -0.05
C GLY A 166 6.06 7.42 -0.43
N PRO A 167 5.52 7.69 -1.63
CA PRO A 167 5.35 9.04 -2.12
C PRO A 167 4.40 9.87 -1.24
N PRO A 168 4.53 11.21 -1.23
CA PRO A 168 3.80 12.08 -0.30
C PRO A 168 2.28 11.93 -0.30
N TRP A 169 1.67 11.56 -1.44
CA TRP A 169 0.22 11.40 -1.51
C TRP A 169 -0.31 10.18 -0.76
N LEU A 170 0.52 9.18 -0.44
CA LEU A 170 0.12 8.08 0.46
C LEU A 170 -0.11 8.58 1.89
N ALA A 171 0.64 9.60 2.31
CA ALA A 171 0.41 10.27 3.59
C ALA A 171 -0.83 11.18 3.54
N ASP A 172 -1.10 11.78 2.38
CA ASP A 172 -2.29 12.63 2.17
C ASP A 172 -3.59 11.80 2.15
N PHE A 173 -3.56 10.60 1.57
CA PHE A 173 -4.70 9.69 1.44
C PHE A 173 -4.38 8.29 1.96
N PRO A 174 -4.22 8.10 3.28
CA PRO A 174 -3.94 6.80 3.83
C PRO A 174 -5.17 5.90 3.69
N TYR A 175 -4.94 4.61 3.40
CA TYR A 175 -6.00 3.64 3.16
C TYR A 175 -5.68 2.28 3.79
N LEU A 176 -6.70 1.43 3.92
CA LEU A 176 -6.56 0.03 4.29
C LEU A 176 -6.72 -0.83 3.03
N TRP A 177 -5.87 -1.84 2.89
CA TRP A 177 -6.06 -2.91 1.92
C TRP A 177 -7.16 -3.86 2.39
N ALA A 178 -8.02 -4.26 1.48
CA ALA A 178 -9.05 -5.25 1.73
C ALA A 178 -9.25 -6.19 0.53
N SER A 179 -9.80 -7.36 0.80
CA SER A 179 -10.29 -8.29 -0.23
C SER A 179 -11.76 -8.65 0.04
N ALA A 180 -12.43 -9.17 -0.99
CA ALA A 180 -13.74 -9.81 -0.83
C ALA A 180 -13.64 -11.28 -0.41
N ARG A 181 -12.47 -11.92 -0.57
CA ARG A 181 -12.31 -13.37 -0.39
C ARG A 181 -11.13 -13.71 0.54
N PRO A 182 -11.29 -14.67 1.47
CA PRO A 182 -10.24 -15.04 2.40
C PRO A 182 -8.96 -15.55 1.73
N GLU A 183 -9.08 -16.29 0.63
CA GLU A 183 -7.94 -16.88 -0.09
C GLU A 183 -7.00 -15.85 -0.72
N ASP A 184 -7.46 -14.60 -0.89
CA ASP A 184 -6.65 -13.51 -1.43
C ASP A 184 -5.86 -12.76 -0.33
N LEU A 185 -6.01 -13.15 0.94
CA LEU A 185 -5.34 -12.52 2.07
C LEU A 185 -4.02 -13.21 2.39
N ALA A 186 -2.96 -12.41 2.58
CA ALA A 186 -1.68 -12.91 3.06
C ALA A 186 -1.68 -13.32 4.55
N SER A 187 -2.66 -12.84 5.33
CA SER A 187 -2.77 -13.15 6.76
C SER A 187 -3.87 -14.18 7.03
N PRO A 188 -3.63 -15.16 7.92
CA PRO A 188 -4.64 -16.14 8.31
C PRO A 188 -5.67 -15.60 9.31
N VAL A 189 -5.59 -14.32 9.70
CA VAL A 189 -6.56 -13.64 10.58
C VAL A 189 -6.95 -12.30 9.97
N TRP A 190 -8.24 -11.97 9.97
CA TRP A 190 -8.75 -10.72 9.38
C TRP A 190 -10.00 -10.19 10.07
N PHE A 191 -10.22 -8.88 9.90
CA PHE A 191 -11.47 -8.22 10.27
C PHE A 191 -12.49 -8.34 9.15
N VAL A 192 -13.74 -8.59 9.51
CA VAL A 192 -14.87 -8.66 8.58
C VAL A 192 -15.73 -7.42 8.75
N PHE A 193 -16.00 -6.74 7.63
CA PHE A 193 -16.92 -5.62 7.55
C PHE A 193 -18.10 -5.92 6.63
N ASP A 194 -19.27 -5.41 6.96
CA ASP A 194 -20.44 -5.38 6.09
C ASP A 194 -20.24 -4.27 5.03
N GLY A 195 -19.92 -4.67 3.80
CA GLY A 195 -19.54 -3.73 2.73
C GLY A 195 -20.65 -2.74 2.36
N PRO A 196 -21.90 -3.19 2.11
CA PRO A 196 -23.03 -2.31 1.79
C PRO A 196 -23.26 -1.14 2.74
N VAL A 197 -23.03 -1.32 4.05
CA VAL A 197 -23.29 -0.28 5.07
C VAL A 197 -22.01 0.36 5.64
N LEU A 198 -20.84 0.01 5.11
CA LEU A 198 -19.56 0.51 5.60
C LEU A 198 -19.45 2.05 5.44
N PRO A 199 -19.25 2.82 6.53
CA PRO A 199 -19.04 4.27 6.44
C PRO A 199 -17.58 4.56 6.05
N ALA A 200 -17.23 4.24 4.81
CA ALA A 200 -15.93 4.51 4.21
C ALA A 200 -16.06 4.63 2.69
N ALA A 201 -15.06 5.21 2.04
CA ALA A 201 -14.93 5.18 0.58
C ALA A 201 -14.25 3.87 0.16
N VAL A 202 -14.83 3.14 -0.79
CA VAL A 202 -14.30 1.85 -1.25
C VAL A 202 -14.05 1.90 -2.76
N LEU A 203 -12.82 1.66 -3.16
CA LEU A 203 -12.38 1.68 -4.56
C LEU A 203 -11.64 0.39 -4.88
N SER A 204 -11.81 -0.16 -6.09
CA SER A 204 -11.04 -1.32 -6.52
C SER A 204 -9.70 -0.90 -7.13
N HIS A 205 -8.74 -1.82 -7.04
CA HIS A 205 -7.46 -1.70 -7.70
C HIS A 205 -7.53 -2.25 -9.13
N LYS A 206 -7.24 -1.43 -10.14
CA LYS A 206 -7.42 -1.81 -11.57
C LYS A 206 -6.60 -3.02 -12.00
N SER A 207 -5.39 -3.17 -11.47
CA SER A 207 -4.50 -4.27 -11.85
C SER A 207 -4.66 -5.52 -10.99
N GLU A 208 -5.43 -5.43 -9.90
CA GLU A 208 -5.62 -6.53 -8.94
C GLU A 208 -7.12 -6.71 -8.67
N PRO A 209 -7.84 -7.41 -9.58
CA PRO A 209 -9.26 -7.68 -9.41
C PRO A 209 -9.53 -8.41 -8.09
N GLY A 210 -10.53 -7.95 -7.34
CA GLY A 210 -10.87 -8.50 -6.03
C GLY A 210 -10.18 -7.81 -4.85
N THR A 211 -9.21 -6.92 -5.12
CA THR A 211 -8.55 -6.09 -4.12
C THR A 211 -9.18 -4.69 -4.07
N PHE A 212 -9.37 -4.19 -2.85
CA PHE A 212 -9.99 -2.90 -2.55
C PHE A 212 -9.09 -2.03 -1.68
N ARG A 213 -9.17 -0.72 -1.90
CA ARG A 213 -8.66 0.30 -0.98
C ARG A 213 -9.81 0.97 -0.25
N ILE A 214 -9.74 0.98 1.07
CA ILE A 214 -10.73 1.58 1.96
C ILE A 214 -10.17 2.87 2.54
N TYR A 215 -10.83 3.99 2.25
CA TYR A 215 -10.44 5.31 2.70
C TYR A 215 -11.38 5.80 3.81
N ALA A 216 -10.82 5.93 5.02
CA ALA A 216 -11.47 6.52 6.19
C ALA A 216 -10.40 6.94 7.18
N ALA A 217 -10.62 8.01 7.95
CA ALA A 217 -9.71 8.36 9.05
C ALA A 217 -9.62 7.24 10.09
N ARG A 218 -10.74 6.53 10.30
CA ARG A 218 -10.86 5.40 11.21
C ARG A 218 -12.02 4.51 10.80
N LEU A 219 -11.72 3.26 10.45
CA LEU A 219 -12.71 2.28 10.03
C LEU A 219 -13.32 1.57 11.24
N ARG A 220 -14.63 1.72 11.44
CA ARG A 220 -15.40 1.13 12.54
C ARG A 220 -16.44 0.15 12.02
N GLY A 221 -17.05 -0.60 12.93
CA GLY A 221 -18.13 -1.53 12.61
C GLY A 221 -17.64 -2.91 12.17
N VAL A 222 -16.63 -3.44 12.88
CA VAL A 222 -16.22 -4.83 12.70
C VAL A 222 -17.40 -5.74 13.02
N ALA A 223 -17.85 -6.52 12.04
CA ALA A 223 -18.97 -7.44 12.19
C ALA A 223 -18.52 -8.79 12.80
N ALA A 224 -17.35 -9.26 12.40
CA ALA A 224 -16.76 -10.50 12.87
C ALA A 224 -15.23 -10.52 12.67
N ILE A 225 -14.58 -11.53 13.25
CA ILE A 225 -13.18 -11.87 13.02
C ILE A 225 -13.15 -13.19 12.27
N GLY A 226 -12.50 -13.21 11.11
CA GLY A 226 -12.25 -14.44 10.39
C GLY A 226 -10.90 -15.02 10.76
N ILE A 227 -10.86 -16.34 10.89
CA ILE A 227 -9.62 -17.10 11.09
C ILE A 227 -9.61 -18.20 10.02
N ALA A 228 -8.51 -18.32 9.28
CA ALA A 228 -8.36 -19.34 8.27
C ALA A 228 -8.41 -20.74 8.86
N GLU A 229 -8.89 -21.69 8.06
CA GLU A 229 -8.85 -23.09 8.47
C GLU A 229 -7.40 -23.58 8.58
N ARG A 230 -6.54 -23.11 7.67
CA ARG A 230 -5.13 -23.47 7.51
C ARG A 230 -4.28 -22.23 7.25
N ALA A 231 -3.01 -22.28 7.63
CA ALA A 231 -2.01 -21.29 7.25
C ALA A 231 -0.94 -21.97 6.40
N GLU A 232 -0.58 -21.35 5.27
CA GLU A 232 0.46 -21.87 4.35
C GLU A 232 1.88 -21.50 4.80
N ASP A 233 1.98 -20.66 5.83
CA ASP A 233 3.25 -20.16 6.33
C ASP A 233 4.00 -21.25 7.11
N GLU A 234 5.17 -21.65 6.58
CA GLU A 234 6.06 -22.67 7.13
C GLU A 234 6.47 -22.41 8.58
N TRP A 235 6.45 -21.14 9.01
CA TRP A 235 6.77 -20.78 10.39
C TRP A 235 5.79 -21.39 11.39
N TRP A 236 4.54 -21.67 11.00
CA TRP A 236 3.58 -22.36 11.87
C TRP A 236 3.89 -23.84 12.08
N LEU A 237 4.63 -24.47 11.16
CA LEU A 237 5.04 -25.87 11.27
C LEU A 237 6.16 -26.05 12.31
N ALA A 238 6.95 -24.99 12.54
CA ALA A 238 8.09 -24.99 13.44
C ALA A 238 7.75 -24.52 14.88
N GLN A 239 6.48 -24.21 15.18
CA GLN A 239 6.06 -23.61 16.45
C GLN A 239 5.18 -24.54 17.28
N GLU A 240 5.31 -24.43 18.60
CA GLU A 240 4.34 -24.95 19.56
C GLU A 240 3.63 -23.77 20.25
N PRO A 241 2.28 -23.72 20.22
CA PRO A 241 1.37 -24.70 19.65
C PRO A 241 1.30 -24.65 18.11
N THR A 242 0.91 -25.78 17.50
CA THR A 242 0.60 -25.85 16.06
C THR A 242 -0.49 -24.85 15.69
N TYR A 243 -0.58 -24.46 14.41
CA TYR A 243 -1.61 -23.53 13.94
C TYR A 243 -3.04 -23.96 14.29
N GLU A 244 -3.37 -25.25 14.15
CA GLU A 244 -4.68 -25.79 14.52
C GLU A 244 -5.04 -25.54 15.99
N ARG A 245 -4.05 -25.69 16.88
CA ARG A 245 -4.26 -25.40 18.30
C ARG A 245 -4.27 -23.89 18.55
N TYR A 246 -3.43 -23.13 17.86
CA TYR A 246 -3.40 -21.67 17.91
C TYR A 246 -4.76 -21.06 17.55
N ARG A 247 -5.37 -21.46 16.42
CA ARG A 247 -6.67 -20.92 15.97
C ARG A 247 -7.79 -21.18 16.98
N LEU A 248 -7.81 -22.37 17.62
CA LEU A 248 -8.82 -22.72 18.61
C LEU A 248 -8.68 -21.87 19.88
N LEU A 249 -7.45 -21.69 20.34
CA LEU A 249 -7.14 -20.84 21.50
C LEU A 249 -7.47 -19.37 21.20
N LEU A 250 -7.16 -18.89 20.00
CA LEU A 250 -7.48 -17.53 19.57
C LEU A 250 -8.99 -17.32 19.48
N ALA A 251 -9.72 -18.23 18.83
CA ALA A 251 -11.17 -18.16 18.71
C ALA A 251 -11.85 -18.13 20.08
N ALA A 252 -11.42 -18.98 21.02
CA ALA A 252 -11.91 -18.97 22.40
C ALA A 252 -11.65 -17.61 23.08
N ALA A 253 -10.41 -17.11 23.00
CA ALA A 253 -10.04 -15.82 23.61
C ALA A 253 -10.79 -14.62 23.01
N LEU A 254 -11.11 -14.64 21.71
CA LEU A 254 -11.93 -13.62 21.04
C LEU A 254 -13.40 -13.69 21.48
N ARG A 255 -13.96 -14.90 21.58
CA ARG A 255 -15.34 -15.11 22.04
C ARG A 255 -15.54 -14.69 23.49
N GLU A 256 -14.58 -14.96 24.37
CA GLU A 256 -14.57 -14.46 25.76
C GLU A 256 -14.63 -12.94 25.84
N ARG A 257 -14.16 -12.24 24.80
CA ARG A 257 -14.21 -10.78 24.68
C ARG A 257 -15.47 -10.27 23.98
N GLY A 258 -16.43 -11.16 23.68
CA GLY A 258 -17.70 -10.82 23.05
C GLY A 258 -17.63 -10.60 21.53
N LEU A 259 -16.54 -11.03 20.88
CA LEU A 259 -16.41 -10.90 19.43
C LEU A 259 -16.97 -12.13 18.71
N THR A 260 -17.67 -11.89 17.60
CA THR A 260 -18.09 -12.94 16.66
C THR A 260 -16.87 -13.47 15.92
N VAL A 261 -16.72 -14.79 15.86
CA VAL A 261 -15.62 -15.46 15.16
C VAL A 261 -16.18 -16.40 14.10
N GLU A 262 -15.65 -16.31 12.89
CA GLU A 262 -15.99 -17.14 11.74
C GLU A 262 -14.81 -18.05 11.35
N GLY A 263 -15.10 -19.19 10.71
CA GLY A 263 -14.09 -20.12 10.20
C GLY A 263 -13.50 -21.08 11.24
N VAL A 264 -14.05 -21.10 12.46
CA VAL A 264 -13.67 -22.01 13.54
C VAL A 264 -14.93 -22.55 14.22
N ASP A 265 -15.34 -23.75 13.86
CA ASP A 265 -16.41 -24.49 14.56
C ASP A 265 -15.91 -25.10 15.87
#